data_AF-A0AAP5F0V4-F1
#
_entry.id   AF-A0AAP5F0V4-F1
#
_cell.length_a   1.000
_cell.length_b   1.000
_cell.length_c   1.000
_cell.angle_alpha   90.00
_cell.angle_beta   90.00
_cell.angle_gamma   90.00
#
_symmetry.space_group_name_H-M   'P 1'
#
loop_
_entity.id
_entity.type
_entity.pdbx_description
1 polymer ?
#
loop_
_entity_poly.entity_id
_entity_poly.type
_entity_poly.pdbx_seq_one_letter_code
_entity_poly.pdbx_strand_id
1 'polypeptide(L)'
;MNVTMTKSSSSGERRIPRTYALGERVFLAVPSHEVREALKMGAQWDRAGRVCYIHVNADRAPFARWIVDDAALSAAGLNRADVIADFRDAMQSYGLVPVEPVPDGQWHCAPLTTDKGSKIHQTHGGYRLSLDGVPHGVIRNFKGRTGSWRYQGARLSRVQLAAIDAQNKEREALRQQQVEAEQKAVADRILQILVPLEQASGHVHGYLEKKGVRAHGLRIADGGTDDMAGLLNMPKFKPGNAKWLVIPGRDVYDNLLTAQAIDPRGNKVFASGARKKGAFHVIGVRRARELALAPAVLFCEGYATGASLHESTGLPVVVAFDSGNLVEVARQFAPVLPADQPKLVCGDNDQFFLEKSIDKVLAVGLNPAAKPETLGVLAGVNDATREITLTGLLADGQWHEGHHGKYRIALHVERHIVSGVTVDVVQKGKGHVRQTVRNAGIEAAQEAARILNGKAIAPFFASLDGRPTDFNDLEDREGSSRVVEIIQAELTFSLPLHLAA
;
A
#
# COMPACT_ATOMS: atom_id res chain seq x y z
N MET A 1 60.29 20.50 62.06
CA MET A 1 59.91 19.13 62.48
C MET A 1 58.64 18.74 61.73
N ASN A 2 58.74 17.66 60.94
CA ASN A 2 57.71 16.71 60.46
C ASN A 2 56.34 17.24 59.93
N VAL A 3 56.00 17.11 58.63
CA VAL A 3 55.39 15.93 57.92
C VAL A 3 53.89 15.78 58.32
N THR A 4 52.83 15.74 57.49
CA THR A 4 52.53 15.14 56.16
C THR A 4 51.12 15.55 55.67
N MET A 5 50.94 15.56 54.33
CA MET A 5 49.81 15.05 53.51
C MET A 5 48.43 15.74 53.37
N THR A 6 48.08 15.84 52.10
CA THR A 6 46.90 16.30 51.38
C THR A 6 45.69 15.34 51.46
N LYS A 7 44.48 15.88 51.22
CA LYS A 7 43.39 15.20 50.50
C LYS A 7 42.44 16.23 49.87
N SER A 8 42.39 16.27 48.54
CA SER A 8 41.34 16.92 47.76
C SER A 8 40.19 15.92 47.57
N SER A 9 38.97 16.34 47.88
CA SER A 9 37.75 15.56 47.65
C SER A 9 37.11 15.99 46.33
N SER A 10 37.03 15.05 45.40
CA SER A 10 36.38 15.19 44.10
C SER A 10 34.86 15.27 44.22
N SER A 11 34.28 16.21 43.49
CA SER A 11 32.86 16.37 43.23
C SER A 11 32.34 15.24 42.32
N GLY A 12 31.34 14.50 42.79
CA GLY A 12 30.66 13.47 42.02
C GLY A 12 29.71 14.07 40.97
N GLU A 13 30.07 13.95 39.69
CA GLU A 13 29.13 14.12 38.58
C GLU A 13 28.22 12.88 38.48
N ARG A 14 26.90 13.09 38.64
CA ARG A 14 25.89 12.10 38.24
C ARG A 14 25.86 12.04 36.70
N ARG A 15 26.54 11.07 36.11
CA ARG A 15 26.37 10.72 34.70
C ARG A 15 24.94 10.21 34.47
N ILE A 16 24.13 11.02 33.79
CA ILE A 16 22.93 10.54 33.09
C ILE A 16 23.41 9.45 32.11
N PRO A 17 22.84 8.23 32.09
CA PRO A 17 23.24 7.25 31.10
C PRO A 17 22.81 7.78 29.72
N ARG A 18 23.80 8.07 28.87
CA ARG A 18 23.56 8.33 27.44
C ARG A 18 22.96 7.07 26.84
N THR A 19 21.65 7.04 26.63
CA THR A 19 21.04 6.12 25.69
C THR A 19 21.60 6.45 24.31
N TYR A 20 22.29 5.49 23.70
CA TYR A 20 22.84 5.64 22.35
C TYR A 20 21.72 5.81 21.31
N ALA A 21 22.04 6.44 20.18
CA ALA A 21 21.10 6.61 19.09
C ALA A 21 20.79 5.26 18.41
N LEU A 22 19.73 5.24 17.59
CA LEU A 22 19.39 4.07 16.78
C LEU A 22 20.58 3.69 15.87
N GLY A 23 20.94 2.42 15.91
CA GLY A 23 22.04 1.86 15.10
C GLY A 23 23.42 1.96 15.76
N GLU A 24 23.52 2.59 16.94
CA GLU A 24 24.77 2.68 17.70
C GLU A 24 24.93 1.58 18.76
N ARG A 25 24.04 0.57 18.77
CA ARG A 25 24.02 -0.49 19.78
C ARG A 25 24.31 -1.85 19.17
N VAL A 26 25.03 -2.66 19.93
CA VAL A 26 25.18 -4.10 19.73
C VAL A 26 24.55 -4.80 20.92
N PHE A 27 23.47 -5.54 20.67
CA PHE A 27 22.77 -6.27 21.73
C PHE A 27 23.49 -7.57 22.07
N LEU A 28 23.51 -7.89 23.36
CA LEU A 28 24.24 -9.01 23.96
C LEU A 28 23.27 -10.06 24.50
N ALA A 29 23.51 -11.32 24.17
CA ALA A 29 22.79 -12.49 24.64
C ALA A 29 23.23 -12.93 26.03
N VAL A 30 23.12 -12.03 27.02
CA VAL A 30 23.60 -12.27 28.39
C VAL A 30 22.58 -13.10 29.19
N PRO A 31 22.95 -14.28 29.73
CA PRO A 31 22.10 -15.04 30.65
C PRO A 31 21.74 -14.22 31.90
N SER A 32 20.57 -14.47 32.48
CA SER A 32 20.05 -13.68 33.62
C SER A 32 21.00 -13.62 34.82
N HIS A 33 21.77 -14.68 35.07
CA HIS A 33 22.73 -14.75 36.17
C HIS A 33 24.04 -13.98 35.90
N GLU A 34 24.35 -13.69 34.63
CA GLU A 34 25.56 -12.98 34.19
C GLU A 34 25.32 -11.49 33.91
N VAL A 35 24.06 -11.02 33.93
CA VAL A 35 23.72 -9.60 33.67
C VAL A 35 24.49 -8.64 34.57
N ARG A 36 24.64 -8.95 35.86
CA ARG A 36 25.39 -8.10 36.80
C ARG A 36 26.88 -7.99 36.42
N GLU A 37 27.45 -9.04 35.86
CA GLU A 37 28.83 -9.07 35.38
C GLU A 37 28.96 -8.21 34.12
N ALA A 38 28.08 -8.40 33.13
CA ALA A 38 28.06 -7.60 31.92
C ALA A 38 27.95 -6.09 32.21
N LEU A 39 27.06 -5.71 33.13
CA LEU A 39 26.92 -4.31 33.55
C LEU A 39 28.18 -3.76 34.22
N LYS A 40 28.87 -4.55 35.06
CA LYS A 40 30.16 -4.15 35.66
C LYS A 40 31.26 -3.96 34.62
N MET A 41 31.21 -4.72 33.52
CA MET A 41 32.14 -4.63 32.40
C MET A 41 31.85 -3.42 31.48
N GLY A 42 30.76 -2.69 31.72
CA GLY A 42 30.41 -1.49 30.97
C GLY A 42 29.25 -1.66 29.97
N ALA A 43 28.59 -2.82 29.93
CA ALA A 43 27.33 -2.95 29.20
C ALA A 43 26.22 -2.12 29.85
N GLN A 44 25.22 -1.76 29.05
CA GLN A 44 24.01 -1.08 29.49
C GLN A 44 22.79 -2.02 29.36
N TRP A 45 21.69 -1.66 30.02
CA TRP A 45 20.46 -2.46 30.01
C TRP A 45 19.37 -1.77 29.20
N ASP A 46 18.87 -2.44 28.16
CA ASP A 46 17.66 -2.02 27.46
C ASP A 46 16.43 -2.55 28.18
N ARG A 47 15.64 -1.64 28.76
CA ARG A 47 14.41 -2.00 29.49
C ARG A 47 13.33 -2.55 28.57
N ALA A 48 13.26 -2.07 27.32
CA ALA A 48 12.20 -2.44 26.39
C ALA A 48 12.41 -3.87 25.84
N GLY A 49 13.63 -4.17 25.37
CA GLY A 49 14.02 -5.50 24.89
C GLY A 49 14.41 -6.48 25.99
N ARG A 50 14.64 -5.99 27.23
CA ARG A 50 15.16 -6.78 28.37
C ARG A 50 16.47 -7.50 28.02
N VAL A 51 17.38 -6.78 27.39
CA VAL A 51 18.67 -7.27 26.89
C VAL A 51 19.78 -6.30 27.24
N CYS A 52 21.00 -6.81 27.41
CA CYS A 52 22.18 -5.95 27.54
C CYS A 52 22.60 -5.42 26.17
N TYR A 53 23.25 -4.26 26.12
CA TYR A 53 23.89 -3.75 24.92
C TYR A 53 25.17 -3.00 25.25
N ILE A 54 26.05 -2.89 24.24
CA ILE A 54 27.22 -2.01 24.25
C ILE A 54 27.12 -1.05 23.07
N HIS A 55 27.91 0.02 23.10
CA HIS A 55 28.06 0.89 21.94
C HIS A 55 28.72 0.12 20.78
N VAL A 56 28.35 0.44 19.54
CA VAL A 56 28.90 -0.21 18.34
C VAL A 56 30.43 -0.08 18.23
N ASN A 57 30.99 1.01 18.76
CA ASN A 57 32.43 1.30 18.84
C ASN A 57 33.08 0.91 20.18
N ALA A 58 32.36 0.26 21.10
CA ALA A 58 32.97 -0.24 22.32
C ALA A 58 33.89 -1.43 22.01
N ASP A 59 34.90 -1.65 22.87
CA ASP A 59 35.72 -2.87 22.78
C ASP A 59 34.83 -4.10 23.00
N ARG A 60 34.82 -4.99 21.99
CA ARG A 60 33.99 -6.18 21.95
C ARG A 60 34.65 -7.38 22.61
N ALA A 61 35.98 -7.36 22.78
CA ALA A 61 36.73 -8.50 23.31
C ALA A 61 36.21 -8.98 24.68
N PRO A 62 35.88 -8.09 25.65
CA PRO A 62 35.33 -8.53 26.94
C PRO A 62 33.95 -9.20 26.83
N PHE A 63 33.19 -8.91 25.78
CA PHE A 63 31.80 -9.33 25.62
C PHE A 63 31.63 -10.46 24.61
N ALA A 64 32.72 -11.00 24.03
CA ALA A 64 32.69 -11.93 22.91
C ALA A 64 31.74 -13.13 23.10
N ARG A 65 31.71 -13.70 24.32
CA ARG A 65 30.81 -14.83 24.66
C ARG A 65 29.31 -14.52 24.63
N TRP A 66 28.93 -13.25 24.67
CA TRP A 66 27.52 -12.81 24.61
C TRP A 66 27.17 -12.17 23.26
N ILE A 67 28.12 -12.00 22.35
CA ILE A 67 27.84 -11.49 21.00
C ILE A 67 27.29 -12.63 20.15
N VAL A 68 26.20 -12.35 19.43
CA VAL A 68 25.60 -13.30 18.49
C VAL A 68 26.11 -12.99 17.09
N ASP A 69 27.24 -13.57 16.73
CA ASP A 69 27.89 -13.45 15.41
C ASP A 69 27.70 -14.72 14.56
N ASP A 70 28.24 -14.72 13.34
CA ASP A 70 28.13 -15.85 12.41
C ASP A 70 28.67 -17.17 13.00
N ALA A 71 29.69 -17.10 13.86
CA ALA A 71 30.25 -18.28 14.53
C ALA A 71 29.28 -18.82 15.60
N ALA A 72 28.69 -17.94 16.42
CA ALA A 72 27.68 -18.31 17.40
C ALA A 72 26.41 -18.87 16.76
N LEU A 73 26.00 -18.32 15.61
CA LEU A 73 24.88 -18.81 14.82
C LEU A 73 25.22 -20.21 14.24
N SER A 74 26.40 -20.38 13.64
CA SER A 74 26.86 -21.67 13.10
C SER A 74 26.92 -22.77 14.16
N ALA A 75 27.46 -22.47 15.35
CA ALA A 75 27.47 -23.39 16.49
C ALA A 75 26.06 -23.78 16.97
N ALA A 76 25.06 -22.92 16.76
CA ALA A 76 23.64 -23.20 17.06
C ALA A 76 22.92 -23.97 15.93
N GLY A 77 23.66 -24.46 14.92
CA GLY A 77 23.14 -25.20 13.78
C GLY A 77 22.67 -24.33 12.61
N LEU A 78 22.97 -23.02 12.60
CA LEU A 78 22.71 -22.14 11.45
C LEU A 78 23.87 -22.20 10.47
N ASN A 79 23.93 -23.29 9.69
CA ASN A 79 24.84 -23.36 8.56
C ASN A 79 24.27 -22.59 7.37
N ARG A 80 25.00 -21.59 6.89
CA ARG A 80 24.61 -20.75 5.75
C ARG A 80 24.20 -21.56 4.52
N ALA A 81 24.90 -22.65 4.22
CA ALA A 81 24.58 -23.50 3.07
C ALA A 81 23.22 -24.18 3.24
N ASP A 82 22.91 -24.69 4.44
CA ASP A 82 21.66 -25.38 4.74
C ASP A 82 20.47 -24.41 4.74
N VAL A 83 20.68 -23.19 5.26
CA VAL A 83 19.66 -22.13 5.26
C VAL A 83 19.36 -21.68 3.83
N ILE A 84 20.38 -21.51 3.00
CA ILE A 84 20.23 -21.16 1.58
C ILE A 84 19.54 -22.28 0.80
N ALA A 85 19.91 -23.55 1.06
CA ALA A 85 19.28 -24.71 0.45
C ALA A 85 17.79 -24.80 0.83
N ASP A 86 17.46 -24.69 2.12
CA ASP A 86 16.06 -24.71 2.60
C ASP A 86 15.24 -23.55 2.00
N PHE A 87 15.81 -22.35 1.93
CA PHE A 87 15.13 -21.21 1.29
C PHE A 87 14.93 -21.44 -0.21
N ARG A 88 15.90 -22.05 -0.90
CA ARG A 88 15.79 -22.40 -2.32
C ARG A 88 14.68 -23.44 -2.56
N ASP A 89 14.56 -24.43 -1.69
CA ASP A 89 13.49 -25.42 -1.75
C ASP A 89 12.13 -24.78 -1.48
N ALA A 90 12.07 -23.84 -0.52
CA ALA A 90 10.89 -23.02 -0.30
C ALA A 90 10.54 -22.21 -1.56
N MET A 91 11.49 -21.55 -2.23
CA MET A 91 11.25 -20.81 -3.48
C MET A 91 10.59 -21.70 -4.56
N GLN A 92 11.06 -22.94 -4.71
CA GLN A 92 10.47 -23.92 -5.61
C GLN A 92 9.01 -24.24 -5.25
N SER A 93 8.69 -24.41 -3.95
CA SER A 93 7.32 -24.66 -3.50
C SER A 93 6.34 -23.52 -3.82
N TYR A 94 6.84 -22.30 -4.01
CA TYR A 94 6.06 -21.13 -4.47
C TYR A 94 6.07 -20.96 -5.99
N GLY A 95 6.73 -21.86 -6.74
CA GLY A 95 6.78 -21.85 -8.21
C GLY A 95 7.85 -20.93 -8.79
N LEU A 96 8.86 -20.55 -8.01
CA LEU A 96 10.05 -19.85 -8.52
C LEU A 96 11.09 -20.86 -9.00
N VAL A 97 11.79 -20.51 -10.08
CA VAL A 97 12.98 -21.26 -10.50
C VAL A 97 14.04 -21.10 -9.41
N PRO A 98 14.62 -22.20 -8.91
CA PRO A 98 15.66 -22.13 -7.92
C PRO A 98 16.88 -21.43 -8.52
N VAL A 99 17.11 -20.21 -8.07
CA VAL A 99 18.36 -19.47 -8.26
C VAL A 99 19.17 -19.57 -6.98
N GLU A 100 20.47 -19.26 -7.05
CA GLU A 100 21.27 -19.06 -5.85
C GLU A 100 20.73 -17.81 -5.12
N PRO A 101 20.06 -17.94 -3.97
CA PRO A 101 19.49 -16.82 -3.26
C PRO A 101 20.57 -15.88 -2.72
N VAL A 102 20.43 -14.58 -2.98
CA VAL A 102 21.29 -13.56 -2.40
C VAL A 102 20.71 -13.10 -1.05
N PRO A 103 21.40 -13.32 0.09
CA PRO A 103 20.88 -13.02 1.41
C PRO A 103 21.22 -11.60 1.90
N ASP A 104 20.92 -10.58 1.10
CA ASP A 104 21.23 -9.17 1.40
C ASP A 104 20.04 -8.39 2.01
N GLY A 105 18.92 -9.07 2.27
CA GLY A 105 17.69 -8.44 2.73
C GLY A 105 17.03 -7.52 1.69
N GLN A 106 17.44 -7.57 0.42
CA GLN A 106 16.86 -6.82 -0.68
C GLN A 106 15.95 -7.68 -1.56
N TRP A 107 15.14 -7.03 -2.40
CA TRP A 107 14.30 -7.73 -3.36
C TRP A 107 15.11 -8.14 -4.59
N HIS A 108 15.08 -9.43 -4.89
CA HIS A 108 15.68 -10.01 -6.09
C HIS A 108 14.61 -10.59 -6.98
N CYS A 109 14.73 -10.37 -8.29
CA CYS A 109 13.84 -10.96 -9.29
C CYS A 109 14.18 -12.44 -9.50
N ALA A 110 13.16 -13.26 -9.66
CA ALA A 110 13.31 -14.68 -9.98
C ALA A 110 12.35 -15.10 -11.10
N PRO A 111 12.78 -15.96 -12.04
CA PRO A 111 11.88 -16.57 -13.01
C PRO A 111 10.87 -17.50 -12.33
N LEU A 112 9.75 -17.77 -13.00
CA LEU A 112 8.79 -18.79 -12.57
C LEU A 112 9.03 -20.12 -13.29
N THR A 113 8.77 -21.23 -12.61
CA THR A 113 8.72 -22.57 -13.22
C THR A 113 7.44 -22.76 -14.02
N THR A 114 7.55 -23.39 -15.20
CA THR A 114 6.37 -23.89 -15.94
C THR A 114 5.97 -25.29 -15.45
N ASP A 115 4.75 -25.74 -15.78
CA ASP A 115 4.23 -27.09 -15.51
C ASP A 115 5.14 -28.24 -16.00
N LYS A 116 6.15 -27.95 -16.85
CA LYS A 116 7.15 -28.91 -17.35
C LYS A 116 8.57 -28.67 -16.79
N GLY A 117 8.71 -27.92 -15.70
CA GLY A 117 10.02 -27.59 -15.09
C GLY A 117 10.90 -26.66 -15.93
N SER A 118 10.41 -26.14 -17.06
CA SER A 118 11.16 -25.24 -17.95
C SER A 118 11.04 -23.77 -17.52
N LYS A 119 12.09 -22.96 -17.76
CA LYS A 119 12.15 -21.53 -17.38
C LYS A 119 11.24 -20.67 -18.27
N ILE A 120 10.46 -19.75 -17.69
CA ILE A 120 9.87 -18.62 -18.44
C ILE A 120 10.92 -17.49 -18.51
N HIS A 121 11.24 -17.00 -19.71
CA HIS A 121 12.24 -15.93 -19.93
C HIS A 121 11.90 -14.55 -19.35
N GLN A 122 10.79 -14.40 -18.62
CA GLN A 122 10.33 -13.14 -18.03
C GLN A 122 10.23 -13.29 -16.50
N THR A 123 10.88 -12.40 -15.75
CA THR A 123 10.90 -12.39 -14.27
C THR A 123 9.55 -11.98 -13.70
N HIS A 124 8.73 -12.97 -13.35
CA HIS A 124 7.40 -12.80 -12.75
C HIS A 124 7.32 -13.30 -11.30
N GLY A 125 8.46 -13.52 -10.65
CA GLY A 125 8.57 -13.74 -9.22
C GLY A 125 9.66 -12.88 -8.61
N GLY A 126 9.70 -12.83 -7.29
CA GLY A 126 10.78 -12.21 -6.55
C GLY A 126 10.89 -12.76 -5.14
N TYR A 127 12.06 -12.61 -4.54
CA TYR A 127 12.32 -13.04 -3.18
C TYR A 127 13.12 -11.98 -2.43
N ARG A 128 13.07 -12.08 -1.10
CA ARG A 128 13.93 -11.36 -0.17
C ARG A 128 14.37 -12.34 0.89
N LEU A 129 15.67 -12.50 1.09
CA LEU A 129 16.26 -13.35 2.12
C LEU A 129 17.18 -12.51 2.99
N SER A 130 17.06 -12.63 4.30
CA SER A 130 18.04 -12.08 5.25
C SER A 130 18.48 -13.18 6.19
N LEU A 131 19.80 -13.27 6.39
CA LEU A 131 20.44 -14.14 7.37
C LEU A 131 20.71 -13.42 8.70
N ASP A 132 20.28 -12.17 8.80
CA ASP A 132 20.46 -11.37 9.99
C ASP A 132 19.61 -11.92 11.15
N GLY A 133 20.29 -12.57 12.10
CA GLY A 133 19.64 -13.18 13.25
C GLY A 133 19.01 -14.52 12.92
N VAL A 134 17.69 -14.67 13.13
CA VAL A 134 16.96 -15.87 12.66
C VAL A 134 16.71 -15.69 11.17
N PRO A 135 17.23 -16.58 10.31
CA PRO A 135 17.01 -16.46 8.88
C PRO A 135 15.54 -16.42 8.53
N HIS A 136 15.19 -15.41 7.76
CA HIS A 136 13.82 -15.17 7.36
C HIS A 136 13.79 -14.60 5.94
N GLY A 137 12.67 -14.79 5.29
CA GLY A 137 12.50 -14.33 3.93
C GLY A 137 11.05 -14.17 3.54
N VAL A 138 10.85 -13.58 2.37
CA VAL A 138 9.54 -13.48 1.72
C VAL A 138 9.72 -13.94 0.29
N ILE A 139 8.80 -14.79 -0.17
CA ILE A 139 8.77 -15.29 -1.53
C ILE A 139 7.48 -14.80 -2.17
N ARG A 140 7.60 -14.15 -3.33
CA ARG A 140 6.49 -13.63 -4.13
C ARG A 140 6.49 -14.30 -5.50
N ASN A 141 5.42 -15.04 -5.79
CA ASN A 141 5.04 -15.37 -7.15
C ASN A 141 3.93 -14.41 -7.58
N PHE A 142 4.22 -13.48 -8.51
CA PHE A 142 3.24 -12.48 -8.96
C PHE A 142 2.07 -13.08 -9.74
N LYS A 143 2.12 -14.38 -10.08
CA LYS A 143 1.05 -15.15 -10.71
C LYS A 143 0.50 -16.26 -9.81
N GLY A 144 0.91 -16.32 -8.55
CA GLY A 144 0.67 -17.46 -7.67
C GLY A 144 0.60 -17.08 -6.21
N ARG A 145 1.19 -17.93 -5.35
CA ARG A 145 1.19 -17.71 -3.90
C ARG A 145 2.31 -16.76 -3.50
N THR A 146 2.08 -15.99 -2.45
CA THR A 146 3.09 -15.20 -1.75
C THR A 146 3.11 -15.64 -0.30
N GLY A 147 4.28 -15.71 0.32
CA GLY A 147 4.37 -16.10 1.72
C GLY A 147 5.69 -15.74 2.38
N SER A 148 5.66 -15.68 3.71
CA SER A 148 6.86 -15.59 4.53
C SER A 148 7.49 -16.96 4.71
N TRP A 149 8.81 -16.98 4.79
CA TRP A 149 9.60 -18.14 5.17
C TRP A 149 10.44 -17.80 6.41
N ARG A 150 10.60 -18.78 7.28
CA ARG A 150 11.53 -18.74 8.42
C ARG A 150 12.23 -20.08 8.51
N TYR A 151 13.53 -20.05 8.74
CA TYR A 151 14.31 -21.26 8.92
C TYR A 151 13.97 -21.93 10.27
N GLN A 152 13.67 -23.23 10.24
CA GLN A 152 13.25 -23.99 11.42
C GLN A 152 14.36 -24.87 12.01
N GLY A 153 15.54 -24.94 11.38
CA GLY A 153 16.64 -25.81 11.82
C GLY A 153 17.48 -25.28 12.99
N ALA A 154 17.30 -24.03 13.39
CA ALA A 154 18.14 -23.37 14.40
C ALA A 154 17.72 -23.69 15.84
N ARG A 155 18.67 -24.08 16.71
CA ARG A 155 18.46 -24.21 18.16
C ARG A 155 19.07 -23.02 18.89
N LEU A 156 18.42 -21.86 18.79
CA LEU A 156 18.86 -20.65 19.50
C LEU A 156 18.28 -20.60 20.92
N SER A 157 19.11 -20.17 21.88
CA SER A 157 18.65 -19.91 23.24
C SER A 157 17.74 -18.67 23.29
N ARG A 158 16.91 -18.58 24.34
CA ARG A 158 16.02 -17.43 24.55
C ARG A 158 16.75 -16.08 24.59
N VAL A 159 17.97 -16.05 25.16
CA VAL A 159 18.76 -14.82 25.25
C VAL A 159 19.39 -14.43 23.91
N GLN A 160 19.75 -15.40 23.07
CA GLN A 160 20.20 -15.14 21.69
C GLN A 160 19.07 -14.60 20.82
N LEU A 161 17.87 -15.21 20.89
CA LEU A 161 16.69 -14.72 20.19
C LEU A 161 16.33 -13.29 20.60
N ALA A 162 16.37 -12.98 21.91
CA ALA A 162 16.08 -11.63 22.40
C ALA A 162 17.07 -10.58 21.89
N ALA A 163 18.38 -10.90 21.87
CA ALA A 163 19.40 -10.00 21.33
C ALA A 163 19.22 -9.77 19.81
N ILE A 164 18.93 -10.84 19.06
CA ILE A 164 18.62 -10.78 17.62
C ILE A 164 17.39 -9.90 17.35
N ASP A 165 16.28 -10.14 18.07
CA ASP A 165 15.04 -9.40 17.88
C ASP A 165 15.22 -7.91 18.19
N ALA A 166 16.00 -7.59 19.23
CA ALA A 166 16.35 -6.21 19.56
C ALA A 166 17.17 -5.55 18.44
N GLN A 167 18.17 -6.26 17.89
CA GLN A 167 18.97 -5.77 16.76
C GLN A 167 18.12 -5.57 15.49
N ASN A 168 17.17 -6.48 15.21
CA ASN A 168 16.27 -6.39 14.05
C ASN A 168 15.29 -5.22 14.18
N LYS A 169 14.72 -5.00 15.37
CA LYS A 169 13.86 -3.85 15.65
C LYS A 169 14.61 -2.53 15.45
N GLU A 170 15.86 -2.44 15.92
CA GLU A 170 16.67 -1.24 15.74
C GLU A 170 17.01 -0.98 14.26
N ARG A 171 17.35 -2.02 13.50
CA ARG A 171 17.60 -1.90 12.05
C ARG A 171 16.35 -1.49 11.28
N GLU A 172 15.20 -2.06 11.60
CA GLU A 172 13.93 -1.69 10.98
C GLU A 172 13.57 -0.22 11.30
N ALA A 173 13.78 0.20 12.55
CA ALA A 173 13.56 1.60 12.93
C ALA A 173 14.50 2.57 12.20
N LEU A 174 15.78 2.20 12.04
CA LEU A 174 16.75 3.00 11.27
C LEU A 174 16.36 3.09 9.78
N ARG A 175 15.97 1.96 9.18
CA ARG A 175 15.49 1.92 7.80
C ARG A 175 14.23 2.77 7.62
N GLN A 176 13.29 2.68 8.55
CA GLN A 176 12.08 3.50 8.54
C GLN A 176 12.42 4.99 8.62
N GLN A 177 13.35 5.38 9.50
CA GLN A 177 13.82 6.76 9.60
C GLN A 177 14.49 7.25 8.30
N GLN A 178 15.29 6.40 7.65
CA GLN A 178 15.90 6.72 6.35
C GLN A 178 14.84 6.91 5.26
N VAL A 179 13.88 5.98 5.16
CA VAL A 179 12.77 6.09 4.20
C VAL A 179 11.94 7.36 4.43
N GLU A 180 11.65 7.71 5.68
CA GLU A 180 10.93 8.94 6.02
C GLU A 180 11.72 10.20 5.66
N ALA A 181 13.03 10.22 5.91
CA ALA A 181 13.90 11.33 5.54
C ALA A 181 13.99 11.49 4.01
N GLU A 182 14.13 10.40 3.27
CA GLU A 182 14.12 10.38 1.80
C GLU A 182 12.77 10.88 1.26
N GLN A 183 11.66 10.36 1.77
CA GLN A 183 10.31 10.80 1.39
C GLN A 183 10.09 12.28 1.66
N LYS A 184 10.56 12.79 2.80
CA LYS A 184 10.50 14.21 3.15
C LYS A 184 11.30 15.05 2.16
N ALA A 185 12.54 14.66 1.85
CA ALA A 185 13.37 15.37 0.88
C ALA A 185 12.74 15.41 -0.52
N VAL A 186 12.09 14.32 -0.94
CA VAL A 186 11.31 14.28 -2.19
C VAL A 186 10.11 15.23 -2.11
N ALA A 187 9.34 15.21 -1.03
CA ALA A 187 8.18 16.10 -0.85
C ALA A 187 8.58 17.59 -0.85
N ASP A 188 9.68 17.95 -0.19
CA ASP A 188 10.20 19.33 -0.16
C ASP A 188 10.58 19.80 -1.59
N ARG A 189 11.21 18.92 -2.40
CA ARG A 189 11.50 19.21 -3.80
C ARG A 189 10.24 19.39 -4.64
N ILE A 190 9.25 18.50 -4.48
CA ILE A 190 7.96 18.62 -5.19
C ILE A 190 7.32 19.96 -4.84
N LEU A 191 7.33 20.34 -3.55
CA LEU A 191 6.75 21.61 -3.10
C LEU A 191 7.41 22.82 -3.74
N GLN A 192 8.75 22.84 -3.82
CA GLN A 192 9.51 23.92 -4.46
C GLN A 192 9.13 24.13 -5.93
N ILE A 193 8.85 23.03 -6.65
CA ILE A 193 8.45 23.07 -8.06
C ILE A 193 6.95 23.39 -8.19
N LEU A 194 6.10 22.84 -7.31
CA LEU A 194 4.64 22.96 -7.38
C LEU A 194 4.13 24.35 -7.02
N VAL A 195 4.75 25.03 -6.05
CA VAL A 195 4.35 26.37 -5.58
C VAL A 195 4.29 27.41 -6.70
N PRO A 196 5.32 27.56 -7.57
CA PRO A 196 5.30 28.56 -8.64
C PRO A 196 4.42 28.18 -9.85
N LEU A 197 3.94 26.94 -9.95
CA LEU A 197 3.05 26.54 -11.05
C LEU A 197 1.75 27.33 -11.03
N GLU A 198 1.21 27.60 -12.21
CA GLU A 198 -0.07 28.27 -12.38
C GLU A 198 -1.25 27.40 -11.90
N GLN A 199 -2.34 28.05 -11.50
CA GLN A 199 -3.59 27.35 -11.22
C GLN A 199 -4.24 26.86 -12.51
N ALA A 200 -4.73 25.63 -12.52
CA ALA A 200 -5.33 25.04 -13.72
C ALA A 200 -6.75 25.54 -14.03
N SER A 201 -7.38 26.34 -13.16
CA SER A 201 -8.77 26.81 -13.33
C SER A 201 -9.00 27.67 -14.58
N GLY A 202 -7.95 28.27 -15.15
CA GLY A 202 -8.01 29.05 -16.39
C GLY A 202 -7.59 28.28 -17.64
N HIS A 203 -7.30 26.98 -17.54
CA HIS A 203 -6.69 26.21 -18.62
C HIS A 203 -7.65 25.13 -19.16
N VAL A 204 -7.65 24.98 -20.48
CA VAL A 204 -8.30 23.85 -21.15
C VAL A 204 -7.35 22.66 -21.13
N HIS A 205 -7.82 21.52 -20.61
CA HIS A 205 -7.02 20.31 -20.52
C HIS A 205 -7.83 19.08 -20.90
N GLY A 206 -7.31 18.25 -21.81
CA GLY A 206 -8.04 17.13 -22.40
C GLY A 206 -8.59 16.11 -21.41
N TYR A 207 -7.92 15.89 -20.26
CA TYR A 207 -8.47 15.05 -19.19
C TYR A 207 -9.75 15.65 -18.54
N LEU A 208 -9.76 16.96 -18.29
CA LEU A 208 -10.90 17.63 -17.66
C LEU A 208 -12.09 17.70 -18.62
N GLU A 209 -11.85 18.04 -19.89
CA GLU A 209 -12.88 18.01 -20.93
C GLU A 209 -13.47 16.62 -21.10
N LYS A 210 -12.62 15.60 -21.19
CA LYS A 210 -13.06 14.20 -21.31
C LYS A 210 -13.89 13.75 -20.11
N LYS A 211 -13.61 14.29 -18.92
CA LYS A 211 -14.29 13.94 -17.67
C LYS A 211 -15.43 14.88 -17.30
N GLY A 212 -15.67 15.96 -18.06
CA GLY A 212 -16.75 16.89 -17.77
C GLY A 212 -16.59 17.69 -16.46
N VAL A 213 -15.39 17.77 -15.88
CA VAL A 213 -15.16 18.37 -14.55
C VAL A 213 -14.22 19.57 -14.60
N ARG A 214 -14.35 20.50 -13.65
CA ARG A 214 -13.47 21.66 -13.51
C ARG A 214 -12.18 21.33 -12.74
N ALA A 215 -11.23 22.24 -12.80
CA ALA A 215 -10.00 22.19 -12.01
C ALA A 215 -10.19 22.86 -10.64
N HIS A 216 -10.33 22.05 -9.59
CA HIS A 216 -10.46 22.47 -8.20
C HIS A 216 -9.15 22.27 -7.45
N GLY A 217 -8.37 23.33 -7.28
CA GLY A 217 -7.11 23.26 -6.51
C GLY A 217 -5.94 22.62 -7.25
N LEU A 218 -6.04 22.43 -8.57
CA LEU A 218 -5.00 21.84 -9.41
C LEU A 218 -3.98 22.89 -9.85
N ARG A 219 -2.78 22.41 -10.18
CA ARG A 219 -1.75 23.16 -10.89
C ARG A 219 -1.60 22.66 -12.32
N ILE A 220 -1.03 23.48 -13.19
CA ILE A 220 -0.64 23.08 -14.53
C ILE A 220 0.87 23.21 -14.68
N ALA A 221 1.50 22.18 -15.25
CA ALA A 221 2.92 22.16 -15.57
C ALA A 221 3.10 21.93 -17.07
N ASP A 222 3.95 22.71 -17.72
CA ASP A 222 4.40 22.49 -19.08
C ASP A 222 5.54 21.48 -19.11
N GLY A 223 5.31 20.32 -19.75
CA GLY A 223 6.32 19.27 -19.83
C GLY A 223 7.58 19.63 -20.62
N GLY A 224 7.59 20.74 -21.36
CA GLY A 224 8.73 21.25 -22.09
C GLY A 224 9.57 22.27 -21.31
N THR A 225 8.98 23.00 -20.37
CA THR A 225 9.67 24.10 -19.65
C THR A 225 9.75 23.94 -18.14
N ASP A 226 8.78 23.29 -17.51
CA ASP A 226 8.78 23.05 -16.08
C ASP A 226 9.59 21.80 -15.72
N ASP A 227 10.13 21.76 -14.50
CA ASP A 227 10.93 20.63 -14.00
C ASP A 227 10.06 19.40 -13.66
N MET A 228 9.51 18.76 -14.68
CA MET A 228 8.72 17.54 -14.54
C MET A 228 9.55 16.36 -14.00
N ALA A 229 10.85 16.31 -14.28
CA ALA A 229 11.74 15.28 -13.77
C ALA A 229 11.90 15.39 -12.25
N GLY A 230 12.06 16.61 -11.73
CA GLY A 230 12.06 16.92 -10.31
C GLY A 230 10.69 16.71 -9.66
N LEU A 231 9.61 17.20 -10.29
CA LEU A 231 8.24 17.10 -9.79
C LEU A 231 7.80 15.63 -9.63
N LEU A 232 8.17 14.77 -10.59
CA LEU A 232 7.85 13.34 -10.55
C LEU A 232 8.94 12.50 -9.89
N ASN A 233 10.06 13.10 -9.48
CA ASN A 233 11.25 12.40 -9.01
C ASN A 233 11.65 11.24 -9.96
N MET A 234 11.62 11.52 -11.27
CA MET A 234 11.93 10.58 -12.34
C MET A 234 13.06 11.15 -13.19
N PRO A 235 14.34 10.81 -12.91
CA PRO A 235 15.49 11.35 -13.65
C PRO A 235 15.48 11.03 -15.14
N LYS A 236 14.76 9.98 -15.55
CA LYS A 236 14.60 9.56 -16.95
C LYS A 236 13.31 10.09 -17.60
N PHE A 237 12.61 11.04 -16.96
CA PHE A 237 11.45 11.69 -17.55
C PHE A 237 11.89 12.38 -18.84
N LYS A 238 11.15 12.12 -19.93
CA LYS A 238 11.42 12.73 -21.23
C LYS A 238 10.56 13.99 -21.35
N PRO A 239 11.18 15.19 -21.48
CA PRO A 239 10.43 16.40 -21.73
C PRO A 239 9.56 16.29 -23.00
N GLY A 240 8.46 17.02 -23.02
CA GLY A 240 7.58 17.10 -24.18
C GLY A 240 6.53 18.18 -24.00
N ASN A 241 6.00 18.69 -25.11
CA ASN A 241 5.14 19.88 -25.15
C ASN A 241 3.73 19.69 -24.55
N ALA A 242 3.48 18.58 -23.85
CA ALA A 242 2.20 18.34 -23.21
C ALA A 242 2.11 19.16 -21.92
N LYS A 243 0.97 19.82 -21.71
CA LYS A 243 0.61 20.37 -20.41
C LYS A 243 0.10 19.24 -19.52
N TRP A 244 0.57 19.18 -18.29
CA TRP A 244 0.19 18.20 -17.28
C TRP A 244 -0.60 18.88 -16.18
N LEU A 245 -1.72 18.27 -15.78
CA LEU A 245 -2.36 18.63 -14.52
C LEU A 245 -1.56 18.05 -13.37
N VAL A 246 -1.43 18.80 -12.29
CA VAL A 246 -0.72 18.38 -11.08
C VAL A 246 -1.67 18.52 -9.91
N ILE A 247 -2.00 17.39 -9.28
CA ILE A 247 -2.85 17.30 -8.11
C ILE A 247 -1.94 17.12 -6.87
N PRO A 248 -1.86 18.10 -5.96
CA PRO A 248 -1.09 17.97 -4.73
C PRO A 248 -1.75 16.96 -3.78
N GLY A 249 -0.96 16.02 -3.26
CA GLY A 249 -1.35 15.08 -2.22
C GLY A 249 -0.73 15.46 -0.88
N ARG A 250 -1.57 15.72 0.13
CA ARG A 250 -1.19 16.23 1.45
C ARG A 250 -1.74 15.39 2.61
N ASP A 251 -1.26 15.65 3.81
CA ASP A 251 -1.83 15.10 5.05
C ASP A 251 -2.87 16.05 5.71
N VAL A 252 -3.43 15.63 6.84
CA VAL A 252 -4.43 16.40 7.62
C VAL A 252 -3.91 17.70 8.23
N TYR A 253 -2.59 17.91 8.21
CA TYR A 253 -1.93 19.14 8.64
C TYR A 253 -1.52 20.02 7.46
N ASP A 254 -1.98 19.68 6.25
CA ASP A 254 -1.66 20.33 4.98
C ASP A 254 -0.17 20.22 4.56
N ASN A 255 0.62 19.29 5.14
CA ASN A 255 1.97 19.01 4.64
C ASN A 255 1.89 18.27 3.32
N LEU A 256 2.63 18.71 2.31
CA LEU A 256 2.74 17.99 1.04
C LEU A 256 3.46 16.66 1.26
N LEU A 257 2.90 15.57 0.75
CA LEU A 257 3.49 14.22 0.82
C LEU A 257 3.86 13.68 -0.57
N THR A 258 3.10 14.05 -1.60
CA THR A 258 3.31 13.61 -2.98
C THR A 258 2.55 14.53 -3.96
N ALA A 259 2.69 14.27 -5.26
CA ALA A 259 1.85 14.83 -6.31
C ALA A 259 1.47 13.74 -7.32
N GLN A 260 0.26 13.82 -7.85
CA GLN A 260 -0.17 13.07 -9.03
C GLN A 260 -0.17 14.00 -10.23
N ALA A 261 0.55 13.64 -11.29
CA ALA A 261 0.44 14.31 -12.58
C ALA A 261 -0.47 13.53 -13.52
N ILE A 262 -1.27 14.24 -14.32
CA ILE A 262 -2.17 13.67 -15.32
C ILE A 262 -1.87 14.32 -16.67
N ASP A 263 -1.58 13.52 -17.68
CA ASP A 263 -1.38 14.01 -19.04
C ASP A 263 -2.71 14.32 -19.76
N PRO A 264 -2.69 14.98 -20.92
CA PRO A 264 -3.92 15.30 -21.67
C PRO A 264 -4.74 14.09 -22.11
N ARG A 265 -4.13 12.89 -22.16
CA ARG A 265 -4.80 11.63 -22.52
C ARG A 265 -5.45 10.95 -21.30
N GLY A 266 -5.17 11.44 -20.10
CA GLY A 266 -5.65 10.92 -18.83
C GLY A 266 -4.73 9.87 -18.20
N ASN A 267 -3.50 9.70 -18.68
CA ASN A 267 -2.52 8.85 -18.01
C ASN A 267 -2.06 9.53 -16.71
N LYS A 268 -2.19 8.82 -15.59
CA LYS A 268 -1.89 9.32 -14.26
C LYS A 268 -0.58 8.73 -13.77
N VAL A 269 0.31 9.56 -13.23
CA VAL A 269 1.58 9.15 -12.64
C VAL A 269 1.79 9.84 -11.30
N PHE A 270 2.32 9.13 -10.32
CA PHE A 270 2.73 9.70 -9.04
C PHE A 270 4.22 9.99 -9.03
N ALA A 271 4.63 10.96 -8.21
CA ALA A 271 6.03 11.18 -7.93
C ALA A 271 6.68 9.93 -7.31
N SER A 272 7.73 9.42 -7.96
CA SER A 272 8.43 8.20 -7.55
C SER A 272 9.12 8.38 -6.20
N GLY A 273 9.06 7.37 -5.33
CA GLY A 273 9.67 7.44 -3.99
C GLY A 273 9.01 8.40 -3.01
N ALA A 274 8.00 9.19 -3.43
CA ALA A 274 7.20 10.04 -2.55
C ALA A 274 6.19 9.21 -1.75
N ARG A 275 5.70 9.77 -0.64
CA ARG A 275 4.73 9.10 0.22
C ARG A 275 3.31 9.30 -0.30
N LYS A 276 2.79 8.32 -1.07
CA LYS A 276 1.35 8.28 -1.43
C LYS A 276 0.47 7.87 -0.25
N LYS A 277 0.95 6.94 0.60
CA LYS A 277 0.18 6.37 1.69
C LYS A 277 -0.28 7.46 2.68
N GLY A 278 -1.60 7.64 2.76
CA GLY A 278 -2.27 8.65 3.57
C GLY A 278 -2.35 10.04 2.92
N ALA A 279 -1.78 10.26 1.75
CA ALA A 279 -1.90 11.53 1.05
C ALA A 279 -3.29 11.66 0.40
N PHE A 280 -3.88 12.85 0.45
CA PHE A 280 -5.16 13.16 -0.19
C PHE A 280 -5.16 14.54 -0.83
N HIS A 281 -6.14 14.79 -1.68
CA HIS A 281 -6.49 16.12 -2.15
C HIS A 281 -7.85 16.54 -1.57
N VAL A 282 -8.11 17.83 -1.41
CA VAL A 282 -9.46 18.29 -1.02
C VAL A 282 -10.03 19.24 -2.06
N ILE A 283 -11.33 19.18 -2.23
CA ILE A 283 -12.11 20.01 -3.12
C ILE A 283 -13.13 20.78 -2.28
N GLY A 284 -13.45 22.02 -2.65
CA GLY A 284 -14.42 22.88 -1.96
C GLY A 284 -13.89 23.64 -0.74
N VAL A 285 -12.68 23.32 -0.25
CA VAL A 285 -12.01 24.03 0.85
C VAL A 285 -10.52 24.22 0.56
N ARG A 286 -9.87 25.17 1.25
CA ARG A 286 -8.43 25.45 1.03
C ARG A 286 -7.55 24.58 1.90
N ARG A 287 -7.96 24.37 3.16
CA ARG A 287 -7.19 23.64 4.18
C ARG A 287 -7.98 22.46 4.72
N ALA A 288 -7.29 21.36 5.05
CA ALA A 288 -7.94 20.16 5.58
C ALA A 288 -8.79 20.45 6.84
N ARG A 289 -8.33 21.33 7.72
CA ARG A 289 -9.06 21.72 8.93
C ARG A 289 -10.42 22.41 8.68
N GLU A 290 -10.60 23.02 7.51
CA GLU A 290 -11.86 23.70 7.15
C GLU A 290 -12.99 22.71 6.90
N LEU A 291 -12.66 21.42 6.65
CA LEU A 291 -13.65 20.35 6.53
C LEU A 291 -14.50 20.21 7.78
N ALA A 292 -13.96 20.49 8.97
CA ALA A 292 -14.71 20.43 10.24
C ALA A 292 -15.81 21.50 10.35
N LEU A 293 -15.80 22.53 9.50
CA LEU A 293 -16.80 23.60 9.48
C LEU A 293 -17.94 23.32 8.49
N ALA A 294 -17.78 22.32 7.62
CA ALA A 294 -18.78 21.98 6.62
C ALA A 294 -19.97 21.22 7.24
N PRO A 295 -21.17 21.29 6.66
CA PRO A 295 -22.32 20.53 7.17
C PRO A 295 -22.19 19.02 6.93
N ALA A 296 -21.39 18.61 5.94
CA ALA A 296 -21.01 17.23 5.67
C ALA A 296 -19.68 17.18 4.90
N VAL A 297 -19.00 16.03 4.92
CA VAL A 297 -17.76 15.79 4.16
C VAL A 297 -17.92 14.51 3.34
N LEU A 298 -17.59 14.59 2.05
CA LEU A 298 -17.58 13.42 1.16
C LEU A 298 -16.14 12.90 1.02
N PHE A 299 -15.99 11.60 0.83
CA PHE A 299 -14.70 10.94 0.56
C PHE A 299 -14.82 10.10 -0.70
N CYS A 300 -13.83 10.12 -1.59
CA CYS A 300 -13.84 9.31 -2.82
C CYS A 300 -12.43 8.88 -3.23
N GLU A 301 -12.34 8.00 -4.22
CA GLU A 301 -11.08 7.53 -4.78
C GLU A 301 -10.50 8.54 -5.78
N GLY A 302 -11.18 8.74 -6.91
CA GLY A 302 -10.66 9.53 -8.03
C GLY A 302 -10.92 11.03 -7.92
N TYR A 303 -10.04 11.83 -8.55
CA TYR A 303 -10.25 13.27 -8.65
C TYR A 303 -11.53 13.64 -9.41
N ALA A 304 -11.76 13.02 -10.57
CA ALA A 304 -12.95 13.28 -11.38
C ALA A 304 -14.24 12.99 -10.59
N THR A 305 -14.31 11.81 -9.95
CA THR A 305 -15.38 11.46 -9.01
C THR A 305 -15.58 12.53 -7.93
N GLY A 306 -14.49 13.02 -7.33
CA GLY A 306 -14.58 14.03 -6.28
C GLY A 306 -15.01 15.41 -6.79
N ALA A 307 -14.58 15.79 -7.99
CA ALA A 307 -15.01 17.01 -8.64
C ALA A 307 -16.52 16.93 -8.96
N SER A 308 -17.00 15.86 -9.60
CA SER A 308 -18.42 15.63 -9.85
C SER A 308 -19.28 15.73 -8.59
N LEU A 309 -18.86 15.06 -7.52
CA LEU A 309 -19.55 15.13 -6.22
C LEU A 309 -19.62 16.56 -5.69
N HIS A 310 -18.52 17.30 -5.73
CA HIS A 310 -18.49 18.69 -5.28
C HIS A 310 -19.35 19.60 -6.16
N GLU A 311 -19.25 19.46 -7.48
CA GLU A 311 -19.94 20.32 -8.44
C GLU A 311 -21.45 20.11 -8.41
N SER A 312 -21.89 18.87 -8.20
CA SER A 312 -23.30 18.53 -8.01
C SER A 312 -23.84 19.01 -6.65
N THR A 313 -23.11 18.83 -5.55
CA THR A 313 -23.66 18.99 -4.19
C THR A 313 -23.25 20.26 -3.45
N GLY A 314 -22.18 20.92 -3.89
CA GLY A 314 -21.51 22.01 -3.17
C GLY A 314 -20.75 21.57 -1.90
N LEU A 315 -20.80 20.30 -1.51
CA LEU A 315 -20.12 19.79 -0.31
C LEU A 315 -18.62 19.59 -0.56
N PRO A 316 -17.76 19.79 0.44
CA PRO A 316 -16.34 19.52 0.27
C PRO A 316 -16.05 18.03 0.20
N VAL A 317 -15.03 17.69 -0.58
CA VAL A 317 -14.68 16.30 -0.90
C VAL A 317 -13.21 16.03 -0.62
N VAL A 318 -12.91 14.89 -0.02
CA VAL A 318 -11.56 14.35 0.17
C VAL A 318 -11.31 13.26 -0.86
N VAL A 319 -10.35 13.51 -1.76
CA VAL A 319 -9.92 12.58 -2.81
C VAL A 319 -8.72 11.78 -2.31
N ALA A 320 -8.89 10.47 -2.14
CA ALA A 320 -7.87 9.57 -1.63
C ALA A 320 -6.96 8.96 -2.72
N PHE A 321 -7.19 9.29 -3.98
CA PHE A 321 -6.53 8.79 -5.19
C PHE A 321 -6.78 7.33 -5.60
N ASP A 322 -7.01 6.43 -4.65
CA ASP A 322 -7.40 5.03 -4.87
C ASP A 322 -7.98 4.37 -3.61
N SER A 323 -8.74 3.30 -3.78
CA SER A 323 -9.37 2.48 -2.73
C SER A 323 -8.38 1.99 -1.67
N GLY A 324 -7.18 1.56 -2.08
CA GLY A 324 -6.14 1.11 -1.15
C GLY A 324 -5.65 2.22 -0.21
N ASN A 325 -5.76 3.48 -0.63
CA ASN A 325 -5.37 4.64 0.16
C ASN A 325 -6.55 5.27 0.93
N LEU A 326 -7.79 5.03 0.49
CA LEU A 326 -9.02 5.55 1.11
C LEU A 326 -9.11 5.22 2.60
N VAL A 327 -8.80 3.98 2.99
CA VAL A 327 -8.80 3.53 4.38
C VAL A 327 -7.75 4.28 5.23
N GLU A 328 -6.57 4.55 4.67
CA GLU A 328 -5.48 5.24 5.36
C GLU A 328 -5.78 6.74 5.53
N VAL A 329 -6.46 7.34 4.56
CA VAL A 329 -6.97 8.72 4.64
C VAL A 329 -8.08 8.80 5.70
N ALA A 330 -9.02 7.86 5.71
CA ALA A 330 -10.08 7.78 6.73
C ALA A 330 -9.52 7.70 8.15
N ARG A 331 -8.46 6.91 8.39
CA ARG A 331 -7.80 6.82 9.71
C ARG A 331 -7.21 8.14 10.19
N GLN A 332 -6.73 8.99 9.28
CA GLN A 332 -6.21 10.31 9.65
C GLN A 332 -7.32 11.32 9.96
N PHE A 333 -8.46 11.22 9.29
CA PHE A 333 -9.59 12.13 9.48
C PHE A 333 -10.47 11.78 10.69
N ALA A 334 -10.58 10.49 11.05
CA ALA A 334 -11.36 10.04 12.19
C ALA A 334 -11.12 10.82 13.50
N PRO A 335 -9.87 11.14 13.91
CA PRO A 335 -9.63 11.91 15.13
C PRO A 335 -9.81 13.44 14.99
N VAL A 336 -9.96 13.99 13.78
CA VAL A 336 -9.96 15.45 13.56
C VAL A 336 -11.29 16.02 13.06
N LEU A 337 -12.18 15.19 12.50
CA LEU A 337 -13.53 15.62 12.13
C LEU A 337 -14.50 15.47 13.31
N PRO A 338 -15.49 16.38 13.48
CA PRO A 338 -16.49 16.26 14.54
C PRO A 338 -17.25 14.93 14.47
N ALA A 339 -17.56 14.34 15.62
CA ALA A 339 -18.15 13.00 15.69
C ALA A 339 -19.55 12.93 15.03
N ASP A 340 -20.34 13.99 15.20
CA ASP A 340 -21.72 14.17 14.72
C ASP A 340 -21.82 14.71 13.29
N GLN A 341 -20.70 15.17 12.71
CA GLN A 341 -20.66 15.60 11.32
C GLN A 341 -20.88 14.40 10.37
N PRO A 342 -21.88 14.46 9.45
CA PRO A 342 -22.06 13.46 8.41
C PRO A 342 -20.81 13.29 7.54
N LYS A 343 -20.34 12.05 7.46
CA LYS A 343 -19.26 11.64 6.52
C LYS A 343 -19.81 10.58 5.59
N LEU A 344 -19.76 10.84 4.29
CA LEU A 344 -20.19 9.88 3.27
C LEU A 344 -18.96 9.44 2.48
N VAL A 345 -18.76 8.13 2.36
CA VAL A 345 -17.66 7.55 1.60
C VAL A 345 -18.21 6.99 0.29
N CYS A 346 -17.99 7.74 -0.78
CA CYS A 346 -18.38 7.44 -2.15
C CYS A 346 -17.36 6.50 -2.79
N GLY A 347 -17.64 5.20 -2.70
CA GLY A 347 -16.82 4.16 -3.32
C GLY A 347 -17.13 3.99 -4.81
N ASP A 348 -16.09 3.71 -5.60
CA ASP A 348 -16.29 3.28 -6.98
C ASP A 348 -16.91 1.87 -6.96
N ASN A 349 -18.01 1.70 -7.69
CA ASN A 349 -18.75 0.45 -7.76
C ASN A 349 -18.26 -0.41 -8.93
N ASP A 350 -17.18 -1.17 -8.70
CA ASP A 350 -16.55 -2.08 -9.65
C ASP A 350 -17.38 -3.37 -9.87
N GLN A 351 -18.70 -3.24 -9.99
CA GLN A 351 -19.69 -4.32 -10.07
C GLN A 351 -19.48 -5.30 -11.24
N PHE A 352 -18.68 -4.93 -12.25
CA PHE A 352 -18.37 -5.76 -13.43
C PHE A 352 -17.15 -6.67 -13.26
N PHE A 353 -16.66 -6.85 -12.03
CA PHE A 353 -15.46 -7.65 -11.75
C PHE A 353 -15.55 -9.09 -12.27
N LEU A 354 -16.76 -9.69 -12.26
CA LEU A 354 -16.98 -11.04 -12.74
C LEU A 354 -16.90 -11.12 -14.27
N GLU A 355 -17.60 -10.25 -15.00
CA GLU A 355 -17.54 -10.21 -16.48
C GLU A 355 -16.15 -9.86 -16.99
N LYS A 356 -15.47 -8.86 -16.39
CA LYS A 356 -14.08 -8.52 -16.72
C LYS A 356 -13.14 -9.72 -16.56
N SER A 357 -13.42 -10.61 -15.60
CA SER A 357 -12.64 -11.82 -15.35
C SER A 357 -12.99 -12.95 -16.33
N ILE A 358 -14.26 -13.07 -16.70
CA ILE A 358 -14.77 -14.02 -17.68
C ILE A 358 -14.23 -13.73 -19.08
N ASP A 359 -14.15 -12.45 -19.48
CA ASP A 359 -13.60 -12.03 -20.77
C ASP A 359 -12.22 -12.67 -21.06
N LYS A 360 -11.44 -12.95 -20.01
CA LYS A 360 -10.13 -13.63 -20.11
C LYS A 360 -10.23 -15.15 -20.30
N VAL A 361 -11.27 -15.77 -19.78
CA VAL A 361 -11.54 -17.20 -19.94
C VAL A 361 -12.05 -17.50 -21.34
N LEU A 362 -12.85 -16.60 -21.92
CA LEU A 362 -13.36 -16.75 -23.29
C LEU A 362 -12.24 -16.97 -24.32
N ALA A 363 -11.05 -16.39 -24.10
CA ALA A 363 -9.87 -16.59 -24.95
C ALA A 363 -9.34 -18.05 -24.98
N VAL A 364 -9.75 -18.90 -24.05
CA VAL A 364 -9.41 -20.32 -23.98
C VAL A 364 -10.49 -21.23 -24.58
N GLY A 365 -11.67 -20.67 -24.87
CA GLY A 365 -12.80 -21.40 -25.44
C GLY A 365 -13.77 -21.89 -24.36
N LEU A 366 -15.06 -21.86 -24.70
CA LEU A 366 -16.17 -22.29 -23.84
C LEU A 366 -16.26 -23.82 -23.77
N ASN A 367 -16.92 -24.32 -22.73
CA ASN A 367 -17.45 -25.68 -22.73
C ASN A 367 -18.92 -25.62 -23.17
N PRO A 368 -19.26 -25.98 -24.42
CA PRO A 368 -20.63 -25.87 -24.91
C PRO A 368 -21.63 -26.78 -24.20
N ALA A 369 -21.16 -27.78 -23.43
CA ALA A 369 -22.02 -28.65 -22.62
C ALA A 369 -22.35 -28.07 -21.23
N ALA A 370 -21.71 -26.97 -20.82
CA ALA A 370 -22.00 -26.34 -19.53
C ALA A 370 -23.38 -25.66 -19.57
N LYS A 371 -24.25 -26.02 -18.61
CA LYS A 371 -25.55 -25.39 -18.45
C LYS A 371 -25.39 -23.93 -17.99
N PRO A 372 -26.24 -23.01 -18.45
CA PRO A 372 -26.24 -21.65 -17.93
C PRO A 372 -26.50 -21.64 -16.42
N GLU A 373 -25.74 -20.82 -15.69
CA GLU A 373 -25.88 -20.62 -14.25
C GLU A 373 -26.12 -19.14 -13.98
N THR A 374 -27.14 -18.81 -13.17
CA THR A 374 -27.42 -17.42 -12.78
C THR A 374 -26.92 -17.19 -11.37
N LEU A 375 -26.12 -16.14 -11.20
CA LEU A 375 -25.42 -15.79 -9.96
C LEU A 375 -25.87 -14.43 -9.47
N GLY A 376 -26.12 -14.30 -8.17
CA GLY A 376 -26.25 -13.00 -7.50
C GLY A 376 -24.86 -12.44 -7.19
N VAL A 377 -24.56 -11.25 -7.70
CA VAL A 377 -23.22 -10.63 -7.62
C VAL A 377 -23.31 -9.27 -6.93
N LEU A 378 -22.35 -8.98 -6.05
CA LEU A 378 -22.28 -7.72 -5.31
C LEU A 378 -22.23 -6.53 -6.26
N ALA A 379 -23.19 -5.62 -6.12
CA ALA A 379 -23.44 -4.50 -7.02
C ALA A 379 -23.68 -3.18 -6.28
N GLY A 380 -23.02 -2.96 -5.14
CA GLY A 380 -23.10 -1.72 -4.38
C GLY A 380 -22.82 -1.95 -2.90
N VAL A 381 -23.34 -1.05 -2.06
CA VAL A 381 -23.23 -1.15 -0.59
C VAL A 381 -24.39 -1.95 0.01
N ASN A 382 -24.26 -2.34 1.29
CA ASN A 382 -25.30 -3.01 2.09
C ASN A 382 -25.89 -4.27 1.42
N ASP A 383 -25.02 -5.16 0.93
CA ASP A 383 -25.40 -6.43 0.30
C ASP A 383 -26.28 -6.26 -0.96
N ALA A 384 -26.24 -5.09 -1.62
CA ALA A 384 -26.92 -4.87 -2.90
C ALA A 384 -26.39 -5.83 -3.99
N THR A 385 -27.29 -6.46 -4.74
CA THR A 385 -26.95 -7.48 -5.74
C THR A 385 -27.52 -7.19 -7.12
N ARG A 386 -26.85 -7.71 -8.15
CA ARG A 386 -27.43 -7.90 -9.49
C ARG A 386 -27.22 -9.33 -9.97
N GLU A 387 -28.06 -9.77 -10.89
CA GLU A 387 -27.94 -11.10 -11.47
C GLU A 387 -27.01 -11.08 -12.68
N ILE A 388 -26.19 -12.13 -12.80
CA ILE A 388 -25.32 -12.39 -13.95
C ILE A 388 -25.52 -13.83 -14.37
N THR A 389 -25.79 -14.06 -15.65
CA THR A 389 -25.86 -15.42 -16.22
C THR A 389 -24.53 -15.80 -16.85
N LEU A 390 -23.91 -16.86 -16.33
CA LEU A 390 -22.76 -17.52 -16.93
C LEU A 390 -23.24 -18.52 -17.97
N THR A 391 -22.86 -18.33 -19.24
CA THR A 391 -23.22 -19.24 -20.33
C THR A 391 -21.96 -19.94 -20.85
N GLY A 392 -21.93 -21.27 -20.80
CA GLY A 392 -20.82 -22.07 -21.33
C GLY A 392 -19.57 -22.12 -20.45
N LEU A 393 -19.67 -21.73 -19.18
CA LEU A 393 -18.56 -21.69 -18.21
C LEU A 393 -18.97 -22.36 -16.89
N LEU A 394 -18.03 -23.06 -16.26
CA LEU A 394 -18.21 -23.69 -14.94
C LEU A 394 -17.38 -22.95 -13.89
N ALA A 395 -18.05 -22.46 -12.84
CA ALA A 395 -17.49 -21.67 -11.75
C ALA A 395 -17.43 -22.43 -10.42
N ASP A 396 -17.03 -23.70 -10.48
CA ASP A 396 -17.01 -24.67 -9.37
C ASP A 396 -15.64 -24.77 -8.67
N GLY A 397 -14.67 -23.93 -9.05
CA GLY A 397 -13.32 -23.97 -8.53
C GLY A 397 -12.46 -25.13 -9.04
N GLN A 398 -12.93 -25.90 -10.04
CA GLN A 398 -12.19 -26.99 -10.68
C GLN A 398 -11.59 -26.59 -12.03
N TRP A 399 -10.62 -27.37 -12.51
CA TRP A 399 -10.05 -27.17 -13.84
C TRP A 399 -10.95 -27.76 -14.92
N HIS A 400 -11.21 -26.98 -15.97
CA HIS A 400 -12.01 -27.35 -17.12
C HIS A 400 -11.21 -27.14 -18.41
N GLU A 401 -11.31 -28.10 -19.32
CA GLU A 401 -10.68 -28.03 -20.64
C GLU A 401 -11.54 -27.17 -21.58
N GLY A 402 -10.87 -26.27 -22.31
CA GLY A 402 -11.43 -25.48 -23.40
C GLY A 402 -10.69 -25.77 -24.71
N HIS A 403 -11.21 -25.26 -25.82
CA HIS A 403 -10.65 -25.53 -27.15
C HIS A 403 -9.17 -25.12 -27.29
N HIS A 404 -8.76 -24.05 -26.61
CA HIS A 404 -7.44 -23.44 -26.72
C HIS A 404 -6.61 -23.51 -25.44
N GLY A 405 -6.98 -24.37 -24.48
CA GLY A 405 -6.27 -24.50 -23.19
C GLY A 405 -7.21 -24.96 -22.08
N LYS A 406 -6.88 -24.66 -20.82
CA LYS A 406 -7.73 -24.96 -19.65
C LYS A 406 -7.94 -23.74 -18.78
N TYR A 407 -9.05 -23.71 -18.05
CA TYR A 407 -9.39 -22.64 -17.13
C TYR A 407 -9.90 -23.17 -15.80
N ARG A 408 -9.91 -22.33 -14.78
CA ARG A 408 -10.56 -22.59 -13.50
C ARG A 408 -11.11 -21.27 -12.97
N ILE A 409 -12.38 -21.26 -12.60
CA ILE A 409 -13.06 -20.10 -12.02
C ILE A 409 -13.49 -20.49 -10.61
N ALA A 410 -12.96 -19.80 -9.60
CA ALA A 410 -13.34 -19.97 -8.20
C ALA A 410 -14.02 -18.68 -7.72
N LEU A 411 -15.28 -18.79 -7.32
CA LEU A 411 -16.06 -17.67 -6.78
C LEU A 411 -15.77 -17.50 -5.29
N HIS A 412 -15.65 -16.25 -4.84
CA HIS A 412 -15.67 -15.88 -3.43
C HIS A 412 -17.11 -15.49 -3.11
N VAL A 413 -17.78 -16.32 -2.32
CA VAL A 413 -19.20 -16.17 -2.01
C VAL A 413 -19.36 -15.89 -0.53
N GLU A 414 -20.03 -14.78 -0.20
CA GLU A 414 -20.40 -14.41 1.15
C GLU A 414 -21.92 -14.24 1.20
N ARG A 415 -22.61 -14.95 2.11
CA ARG A 415 -24.07 -14.90 2.24
C ARG A 415 -24.83 -15.12 0.92
N HIS A 416 -24.34 -16.04 0.08
CA HIS A 416 -24.88 -16.33 -1.26
C HIS A 416 -24.67 -15.22 -2.32
N ILE A 417 -23.88 -14.19 -2.01
CA ILE A 417 -23.51 -13.12 -2.93
C ILE A 417 -22.07 -13.35 -3.38
N VAL A 418 -21.85 -13.34 -4.69
CA VAL A 418 -20.48 -13.33 -5.24
C VAL A 418 -19.86 -11.96 -4.97
N SER A 419 -18.82 -11.92 -4.13
CA SER A 419 -18.06 -10.70 -3.78
C SER A 419 -16.69 -10.63 -4.46
N GLY A 420 -16.24 -11.74 -5.04
CA GLY A 420 -14.99 -11.81 -5.77
C GLY A 420 -14.86 -13.05 -6.64
N VAL A 421 -13.85 -13.05 -7.49
CA VAL A 421 -13.55 -14.17 -8.37
C VAL A 421 -12.04 -14.35 -8.50
N THR A 422 -11.59 -15.59 -8.45
CA THR A 422 -10.25 -16.00 -8.86
C THR A 422 -10.35 -16.80 -10.14
N VAL A 423 -9.69 -16.32 -11.19
CA VAL A 423 -9.61 -16.99 -12.48
C VAL A 423 -8.18 -17.45 -12.73
N ASP A 424 -8.02 -18.72 -13.06
CA ASP A 424 -6.81 -19.29 -13.62
C ASP A 424 -7.03 -19.65 -15.08
N VAL A 425 -6.09 -19.28 -15.94
CA VAL A 425 -6.13 -19.55 -17.38
C VAL A 425 -4.77 -20.09 -17.84
N VAL A 426 -4.77 -21.22 -18.54
CA VAL A 426 -3.60 -21.80 -19.20
C VAL A 426 -3.93 -21.95 -20.67
N GLN A 427 -3.42 -21.06 -21.52
CA GLN A 427 -3.65 -21.09 -22.96
C GLN A 427 -2.52 -21.83 -23.68
N LYS A 428 -2.83 -22.62 -24.72
CA LYS A 428 -1.79 -23.31 -25.53
C LYS A 428 -0.80 -22.28 -26.10
N GLY A 429 0.49 -22.46 -25.82
CA GLY A 429 1.55 -21.55 -26.26
C GLY A 429 1.69 -20.25 -25.45
N LYS A 430 0.81 -19.99 -24.47
CA LYS A 430 0.98 -18.91 -23.49
C LYS A 430 1.10 -19.50 -22.08
N GLY A 431 1.78 -18.79 -21.19
CA GLY A 431 1.96 -19.24 -19.80
C GLY A 431 0.65 -19.22 -19.00
N HIS A 432 0.68 -19.81 -17.81
CA HIS A 432 -0.39 -19.69 -16.82
C HIS A 432 -0.55 -18.24 -16.37
N VAL A 433 -1.80 -17.80 -16.27
CA VAL A 433 -2.21 -16.51 -15.71
C VAL A 433 -3.23 -16.77 -14.62
N ARG A 434 -2.96 -16.29 -13.40
CA ARG A 434 -3.93 -16.19 -12.31
C ARG A 434 -4.29 -14.74 -12.09
N GLN A 435 -5.57 -14.47 -11.90
CA GLN A 435 -6.08 -13.18 -11.47
C GLN A 435 -7.08 -13.39 -10.34
N THR A 436 -7.05 -12.52 -9.33
CA THR A 436 -8.14 -12.38 -8.36
C THR A 436 -8.67 -10.97 -8.43
N VAL A 437 -9.99 -10.83 -8.57
CA VAL A 437 -10.68 -9.54 -8.66
C VAL A 437 -11.81 -9.52 -7.64
N ARG A 438 -12.00 -8.36 -7.01
CA ARG A 438 -13.05 -8.06 -6.05
C ARG A 438 -13.61 -6.67 -6.33
N ASN A 439 -14.73 -6.31 -5.72
CA ASN A 439 -15.23 -4.94 -5.73
C ASN A 439 -14.47 -4.09 -4.70
N ALA A 440 -13.18 -3.85 -4.98
CA ALA A 440 -12.26 -3.24 -4.02
C ALA A 440 -12.66 -1.82 -3.59
N GLY A 441 -13.31 -1.05 -4.49
CA GLY A 441 -13.80 0.29 -4.18
C GLY A 441 -14.88 0.28 -3.11
N ILE A 442 -15.86 -0.62 -3.23
CA ILE A 442 -16.91 -0.80 -2.22
C ILE A 442 -16.35 -1.34 -0.90
N GLU A 443 -15.49 -2.36 -0.93
CA GLU A 443 -14.88 -2.92 0.29
C GLU A 443 -14.10 -1.83 1.06
N ALA A 444 -13.31 -1.02 0.34
CA ALA A 444 -12.56 0.07 0.93
C ALA A 444 -13.48 1.18 1.46
N ALA A 445 -14.55 1.52 0.73
CA ALA A 445 -15.50 2.54 1.15
C ALA A 445 -16.23 2.13 2.43
N GLN A 446 -16.63 0.86 2.56
CA GLN A 446 -17.24 0.31 3.78
C GLN A 446 -16.30 0.37 4.98
N GLU A 447 -15.04 -0.06 4.83
CA GLU A 447 -14.06 -0.01 5.92
C GLU A 447 -13.73 1.45 6.31
N ALA A 448 -13.57 2.34 5.32
CA ALA A 448 -13.35 3.77 5.57
C ALA A 448 -14.54 4.42 6.28
N ALA A 449 -15.78 4.12 5.86
CA ALA A 449 -16.98 4.61 6.52
C ALA A 449 -17.06 4.16 7.97
N ARG A 450 -16.74 2.89 8.25
CA ARG A 450 -16.68 2.34 9.61
C ARG A 450 -15.65 3.08 10.48
N ILE A 451 -14.49 3.41 9.94
CA ILE A 451 -13.44 4.17 10.65
C ILE A 451 -13.89 5.60 10.95
N LEU A 452 -14.58 6.23 10.01
CA LEU A 452 -15.06 7.62 10.10
C LEU A 452 -16.32 7.77 10.96
N ASN A 453 -16.94 6.67 11.39
CA ASN A 453 -18.31 6.64 11.93
C ASN A 453 -19.29 7.33 10.95
N GLY A 454 -19.13 7.01 9.65
CA GLY A 454 -19.91 7.54 8.55
C GLY A 454 -20.67 6.45 7.80
N LYS A 455 -21.09 6.75 6.57
CA LYS A 455 -21.80 5.81 5.69
C LYS A 455 -21.05 5.60 4.39
N ALA A 456 -21.00 4.36 3.91
CA ALA A 456 -20.52 4.07 2.56
C ALA A 456 -21.69 4.20 1.58
N ILE A 457 -21.42 4.78 0.42
CA ILE A 457 -22.39 4.94 -0.67
C ILE A 457 -21.74 4.59 -2.00
N ALA A 458 -22.56 4.13 -2.93
CA ALA A 458 -22.16 3.72 -4.26
C ALA A 458 -23.12 4.32 -5.29
N PRO A 459 -22.65 4.63 -6.51
CA PRO A 459 -23.54 5.03 -7.59
C PRO A 459 -24.46 3.86 -7.98
N PHE A 460 -25.72 4.21 -8.28
CA PHE A 460 -26.69 3.31 -8.88
C PHE A 460 -27.18 3.90 -10.19
N PHE A 461 -27.14 3.08 -11.25
CA PHE A 461 -27.40 3.51 -12.62
C PHE A 461 -28.69 2.89 -13.15
N ALA A 462 -29.46 3.65 -13.94
CA ALA A 462 -30.61 3.17 -14.66
C ALA A 462 -30.22 2.20 -15.79
N SER A 463 -29.05 2.40 -16.42
CA SER A 463 -28.48 1.47 -17.41
C SER A 463 -27.01 1.18 -17.11
N LEU A 464 -26.65 -0.10 -17.22
CA LEU A 464 -25.29 -0.60 -17.06
C LEU A 464 -24.51 -0.67 -18.38
N ASP A 465 -25.10 -0.22 -19.50
CA ASP A 465 -24.44 -0.22 -20.82
C ASP A 465 -23.15 0.59 -20.78
N GLY A 466 -22.06 0.10 -21.36
CA GLY A 466 -20.76 0.77 -21.28
C GLY A 466 -20.09 0.70 -19.90
N ARG A 467 -20.62 -0.13 -18.97
CA ARG A 467 -20.00 -0.53 -17.70
C ARG A 467 -19.60 0.64 -16.76
N PRO A 468 -20.52 1.56 -16.40
CA PRO A 468 -20.20 2.71 -15.55
C PRO A 468 -19.98 2.30 -14.08
N THR A 469 -19.00 2.93 -13.42
CA THR A 469 -18.56 2.48 -12.09
C THR A 469 -18.57 3.57 -11.03
N ASP A 470 -18.43 4.84 -11.38
CA ASP A 470 -18.21 5.91 -10.41
C ASP A 470 -19.27 7.03 -10.49
N PHE A 471 -19.26 7.97 -9.54
CA PHE A 471 -20.18 9.11 -9.53
C PHE A 471 -19.94 10.11 -10.67
N ASN A 472 -18.75 10.11 -11.28
CA ASN A 472 -18.50 10.92 -12.48
C ASN A 472 -19.24 10.32 -13.69
N ASP A 473 -19.18 9.00 -13.86
CA ASP A 473 -19.99 8.32 -14.88
C ASP A 473 -21.49 8.55 -14.65
N LEU A 474 -21.93 8.62 -13.39
CA LEU A 474 -23.34 8.86 -13.04
C LEU A 474 -23.78 10.27 -13.44
N GLU A 475 -22.95 11.28 -13.12
CA GLU A 475 -23.20 12.66 -13.53
C GLU A 475 -23.21 12.80 -15.07
N ASP A 476 -22.22 12.21 -15.75
CA ASP A 476 -22.10 12.26 -17.21
C ASP A 476 -23.32 11.64 -17.93
N ARG A 477 -23.94 10.61 -17.34
CA ARG A 477 -25.02 9.82 -17.97
C ARG A 477 -26.42 10.24 -17.56
N GLU A 478 -26.61 10.53 -16.28
CA GLU A 478 -27.92 10.74 -15.67
C GLU A 478 -28.06 12.17 -15.09
N GLY A 479 -27.01 12.98 -15.18
CA GLY A 479 -26.97 14.37 -14.76
C GLY A 479 -26.70 14.57 -13.28
N SER A 480 -26.30 15.80 -12.93
CA SER A 480 -25.99 16.22 -11.56
C SER A 480 -27.16 16.04 -10.59
N SER A 481 -28.40 16.21 -11.08
CA SER A 481 -29.61 16.00 -10.27
C SER A 481 -29.70 14.59 -9.70
N ARG A 482 -29.24 13.58 -10.45
CA ARG A 482 -29.22 12.19 -9.98
C ARG A 482 -28.18 11.97 -8.89
N VAL A 483 -27.01 12.59 -9.01
CA VAL A 483 -25.98 12.60 -7.96
C VAL A 483 -26.54 13.25 -6.69
N VAL A 484 -27.15 14.42 -6.81
CA VAL A 484 -27.76 15.15 -5.68
C VAL A 484 -28.82 14.30 -4.99
N GLU A 485 -29.69 13.62 -5.73
CA GLU A 485 -30.72 12.74 -5.16
C GLU A 485 -30.12 11.65 -4.27
N ILE A 486 -29.09 10.94 -4.76
CA ILE A 486 -28.42 9.87 -4.01
C ILE A 486 -27.77 10.41 -2.74
N ILE A 487 -27.06 11.55 -2.83
CA ILE A 487 -26.39 12.15 -1.68
C ILE A 487 -27.40 12.72 -0.67
N GLN A 488 -28.44 13.40 -1.15
CA GLN A 488 -29.48 14.01 -0.32
C GLN A 488 -30.21 12.97 0.53
N ALA A 489 -30.44 11.76 0.00
CA ALA A 489 -31.09 10.68 0.72
C ALA A 489 -30.36 10.28 2.02
N GLU A 490 -29.06 10.58 2.11
CA GLU A 490 -28.22 10.24 3.27
C GLU A 490 -28.02 11.38 4.26
N LEU A 491 -28.52 12.59 3.94
CA LEU A 491 -28.33 13.81 4.72
C LEU A 491 -29.64 14.26 5.39
N THR A 492 -29.50 14.85 6.57
CA THR A 492 -30.63 15.39 7.36
C THR A 492 -30.96 16.84 7.03
N PHE A 493 -30.13 17.50 6.21
CA PHE A 493 -30.33 18.86 5.75
C PHE A 493 -30.45 18.88 4.23
N SER A 494 -31.10 19.92 3.69
CA SER A 494 -31.25 20.07 2.25
C SER A 494 -29.96 20.61 1.61
N LEU A 495 -29.52 19.95 0.55
CA LEU A 495 -28.49 20.45 -0.35
C LEU A 495 -29.01 21.66 -1.13
N PRO A 496 -28.14 22.62 -1.49
CA PRO A 496 -28.54 23.74 -2.32
C PRO A 496 -29.10 23.23 -3.65
N LEU A 497 -30.29 23.72 -4.02
CA LEU A 497 -30.82 23.57 -5.36
C LEU A 497 -29.94 24.39 -6.31
N HIS A 498 -28.86 23.80 -6.83
CA HIS A 498 -28.11 24.46 -7.88
C HIS A 498 -28.94 24.43 -9.18
N LEU A 499 -29.38 25.62 -9.60
CA LEU A 499 -29.75 25.89 -10.99
C LEU A 499 -28.52 25.53 -11.83
N ALA A 500 -28.64 24.50 -12.66
CA ALA A 500 -27.65 24.20 -13.69
C ALA A 500 -27.36 25.50 -14.47
N ALA A 501 -26.11 25.95 -14.44
CA ALA A 501 -25.65 27.09 -15.22
C ALA A 501 -25.24 26.64 -16.62
#